data_AF-A0AA90QM50-F1
#
_entry.id   AF-A0AA90QM50-F1
#
_cell.length_a   1.000
_cell.length_b   1.000
_cell.length_c   1.000
_cell.angle_alpha   90.00
_cell.angle_beta   90.00
_cell.angle_gamma   90.00
#
_symmetry.space_group_name_H-M   'P 1'
#
loop_
_entity.id
_entity.type
_entity.pdbx_description
1 polymer ?
#
loop_
_entity_poly.entity_id
_entity_poly.type
_entity_poly.pdbx_seq_one_letter_code
_entity_poly.pdbx_strand_id
1 'polypeptide(L)'
;MIAILPFAAQAQIDLTTLDRDMAGPRAQVLVLGTVHLRYMPPGFDPASLEGVLGRLAAFKPDIITIETESGEECDLAARHAAKYGADYCPSTDAAMVATGLDVPAAIAEVDKTLKAWPVQATPAQRRRLGALFLAANDPASAYVQWLQLPEAERRAGDSLNAALVDKLADIGKRNNESYQLAARLAARLGLQRVHAIDNHTGDRIDVPDIKAFLRPVEAAWAVGGAALKERQQQEKTLSQAPDLLPLYRTINEPDGLRVLAEANVVPAMRAKSAQGYPQMWVAGWEIRNLRMVANIRETFRERPGARVLTIVGASHKPWFDSWLGQLQGVDIVAVAGVLK
;
A
#
# COMPACT_ATOMS: atom_id res chain seq x y z
N MET A 1 22.05 23.86 -46.22
CA MET A 1 22.75 22.61 -45.87
C MET A 1 22.19 22.13 -44.55
N ILE A 2 21.43 21.03 -44.56
CA ILE A 2 20.96 20.36 -43.34
C ILE A 2 22.08 19.40 -42.95
N ALA A 3 22.83 19.74 -41.90
CA ALA A 3 23.75 18.79 -41.28
C ALA A 3 22.93 17.89 -40.35
N ILE A 4 22.62 16.69 -40.81
CA ILE A 4 22.12 15.61 -39.98
C ILE A 4 23.33 15.07 -39.23
N LEU A 5 23.47 15.42 -37.94
CA LEU A 5 24.38 14.72 -37.04
C LEU A 5 23.74 13.39 -36.66
N PRO A 6 24.44 12.26 -36.81
CA PRO A 6 23.93 10.98 -36.34
C PRO A 6 23.98 10.98 -34.82
N PHE A 7 22.82 10.81 -34.18
CA PHE A 7 22.77 10.44 -32.77
C PHE A 7 23.42 9.07 -32.64
N ALA A 8 24.66 9.02 -32.16
CA ALA A 8 25.20 7.82 -31.57
C ALA A 8 24.42 7.58 -30.27
N ALA A 9 23.32 6.83 -30.36
CA ALA A 9 22.70 6.24 -29.18
C ALA A 9 23.76 5.34 -28.54
N GLN A 10 24.24 5.71 -27.35
CA GLN A 10 25.03 4.80 -26.54
C GLN A 10 24.19 3.54 -26.31
N ALA A 11 24.77 2.36 -26.58
CA ALA A 11 24.12 1.10 -26.25
C ALA A 11 23.76 1.13 -24.77
N GLN A 12 22.47 1.19 -24.46
CA GLN A 12 22.00 1.18 -23.08
C GLN A 12 22.28 -0.21 -22.50
N ILE A 13 22.85 -0.23 -21.29
CA ILE A 13 23.09 -1.47 -20.56
C ILE A 13 21.74 -1.99 -20.07
N ASP A 14 21.39 -3.23 -20.40
CA ASP A 14 20.21 -3.89 -19.86
C ASP A 14 20.46 -4.37 -18.43
N LEU A 15 20.05 -3.54 -17.46
CA LEU A 15 20.22 -3.83 -16.03
C LEU A 15 19.41 -5.04 -15.57
N THR A 16 18.36 -5.45 -16.28
CA THR A 16 17.50 -6.57 -15.89
C THR A 16 18.20 -7.93 -16.00
N THR A 17 19.36 -7.98 -16.66
CA THR A 17 20.13 -9.21 -16.88
C THR A 17 21.26 -9.44 -15.86
N LEU A 18 21.49 -8.48 -14.94
CA LEU A 18 22.63 -8.50 -14.01
C LEU A 18 22.58 -9.62 -12.97
N ASP A 19 21.44 -10.29 -12.83
CA ASP A 19 21.19 -11.37 -11.88
C ASP A 19 20.93 -12.73 -12.56
N ARG A 20 21.20 -12.85 -13.86
CA ARG A 20 20.97 -14.09 -14.63
C ARG A 20 21.68 -15.32 -14.03
N ASP A 21 22.85 -15.11 -13.45
CA ASP A 21 23.72 -16.14 -12.86
C ASP A 21 23.74 -16.03 -11.31
N MET A 22 22.73 -15.38 -10.71
CA MET A 22 22.67 -15.16 -9.26
C MET A 22 22.62 -16.49 -8.50
N ALA A 23 23.45 -16.61 -7.46
CA ALA A 23 23.37 -17.71 -6.51
C ALA A 23 22.31 -17.47 -5.43
N GLY A 24 21.62 -18.53 -5.00
CA GLY A 24 20.60 -18.47 -3.96
C GLY A 24 19.18 -18.17 -4.47
N PRO A 25 18.18 -18.16 -3.57
CA PRO A 25 16.78 -18.01 -3.96
C PRO A 25 16.43 -16.57 -4.33
N ARG A 26 15.55 -16.42 -5.34
CA ARG A 26 14.94 -15.14 -5.72
C ARG A 26 13.72 -14.85 -4.84
N ALA A 27 13.54 -13.59 -4.47
CA ALA A 27 12.32 -13.15 -3.79
C ALA A 27 11.12 -13.22 -4.74
N GLN A 28 9.96 -13.57 -4.21
CA GLN A 28 8.72 -13.67 -4.98
C GLN A 28 7.79 -12.54 -4.55
N VAL A 29 7.46 -11.63 -5.47
CA VAL A 29 6.59 -10.49 -5.18
C VAL A 29 5.27 -10.62 -5.92
N LEU A 30 4.19 -10.73 -5.16
CA LEU A 30 2.82 -10.73 -5.64
C LEU A 30 2.20 -9.35 -5.41
N VAL A 31 1.94 -8.62 -6.50
CA VAL A 31 1.26 -7.31 -6.44
C VAL A 31 -0.24 -7.50 -6.62
N LEU A 32 -1.02 -7.35 -5.55
CA LEU A 32 -2.47 -7.38 -5.59
C LEU A 32 -3.02 -5.96 -5.74
N GLY A 33 -3.58 -5.67 -6.90
CA GLY A 33 -4.40 -4.49 -7.13
C GLY A 33 -5.75 -4.62 -6.41
N THR A 34 -6.19 -3.56 -5.74
CA THR A 34 -7.44 -3.50 -4.99
C THR A 34 -8.38 -2.43 -5.53
N VAL A 35 -9.68 -2.62 -5.32
CA VAL A 35 -10.64 -1.50 -5.27
C VAL A 35 -10.47 -0.77 -3.94
N HIS A 36 -11.02 0.44 -3.83
CA HIS A 36 -11.17 1.10 -2.54
C HIS A 36 -12.48 0.67 -1.87
N LEU A 37 -12.39 -0.26 -0.91
CA LEU A 37 -13.42 -0.78 -0.02
C LEU A 37 -14.27 0.32 0.62
N ARG A 38 -13.71 1.50 0.90
CA ARG A 38 -14.49 2.64 1.41
C ARG A 38 -15.61 3.10 0.48
N TYR A 39 -15.51 2.80 -0.82
CA TYR A 39 -16.51 3.11 -1.84
C TYR A 39 -17.38 1.91 -2.21
N MET A 40 -17.27 0.80 -1.48
CA MET A 40 -18.14 -0.35 -1.71
C MET A 40 -19.61 0.02 -1.42
N PRO A 41 -20.56 -0.65 -2.09
CA PRO A 41 -21.97 -0.38 -1.90
C PRO A 41 -22.40 -0.47 -0.42
N PRO A 42 -23.45 0.26 -0.01
CA PRO A 42 -24.08 0.07 1.29
C PRO A 42 -24.42 -1.41 1.52
N GLY A 43 -24.12 -1.92 2.72
CA GLY A 43 -24.31 -3.33 3.04
C GLY A 43 -23.15 -4.25 2.63
N PHE A 44 -22.00 -3.71 2.21
CA PHE A 44 -20.78 -4.49 2.04
C PHE A 44 -20.48 -5.33 3.29
N ASP A 45 -20.37 -6.65 3.08
CA ASP A 45 -19.99 -7.61 4.11
C ASP A 45 -18.51 -7.98 3.94
N PRO A 46 -17.63 -7.69 4.93
CA PRO A 46 -16.24 -8.14 4.90
C PRO A 46 -16.05 -9.64 4.68
N ALA A 47 -17.02 -10.48 5.01
CA ALA A 47 -16.96 -11.93 4.75
C ALA A 47 -16.91 -12.26 3.24
N SER A 48 -17.38 -11.35 2.37
CA SER A 48 -17.25 -11.50 0.92
C SER A 48 -15.80 -11.53 0.41
N LEU A 49 -14.83 -11.11 1.24
CA LEU A 49 -13.40 -11.19 0.95
C LEU A 49 -12.77 -12.55 1.30
N GLU A 50 -13.49 -13.47 1.93
CA GLU A 50 -12.92 -14.73 2.41
C GLU A 50 -12.33 -15.59 1.28
N GLY A 51 -12.95 -15.61 0.10
CA GLY A 51 -12.40 -16.27 -1.08
C GLY A 51 -11.02 -15.72 -1.46
N VAL A 52 -10.87 -14.39 -1.44
CA VAL A 52 -9.59 -13.71 -1.71
C VAL A 52 -8.57 -14.02 -0.62
N LEU A 53 -8.94 -13.88 0.66
CA LEU A 53 -8.09 -14.16 1.80
C LEU A 53 -7.58 -15.61 1.80
N GLY A 54 -8.43 -16.58 1.46
CA GLY A 54 -8.04 -17.99 1.35
C GLY A 54 -6.95 -18.22 0.29
N ARG A 55 -7.08 -17.61 -0.88
CA ARG A 55 -6.09 -17.69 -1.97
C ARG A 55 -4.76 -17.01 -1.60
N LEU A 56 -4.83 -15.84 -0.99
CA LEU A 56 -3.64 -15.11 -0.52
C LEU A 56 -2.95 -15.84 0.65
N ALA A 57 -3.69 -16.49 1.55
CA ALA A 57 -3.12 -17.32 2.60
C ALA A 57 -2.40 -18.55 2.05
N ALA A 58 -2.93 -19.16 0.98
CA ALA A 58 -2.27 -20.26 0.28
C ALA A 58 -0.96 -19.82 -0.41
N PHE A 59 -0.84 -18.54 -0.78
CA PHE A 59 0.43 -17.95 -1.20
C PHE A 59 1.44 -17.84 -0.05
N LYS A 60 1.07 -17.99 1.23
CA LYS A 60 2.01 -17.97 2.37
C LYS A 60 3.03 -16.80 2.32
N PRO A 61 2.57 -15.54 2.24
CA PRO A 61 3.50 -14.40 2.27
C PRO A 61 4.24 -14.36 3.63
N ASP A 62 5.54 -14.10 3.58
CA ASP A 62 6.36 -13.79 4.75
C ASP A 62 6.23 -12.32 5.14
N ILE A 63 5.90 -11.47 4.16
CA ILE A 63 5.78 -10.02 4.27
C ILE A 63 4.50 -9.58 3.56
N ILE A 64 3.74 -8.70 4.20
CA ILE A 64 2.57 -8.04 3.61
C ILE A 64 2.80 -6.53 3.67
N THR A 65 2.74 -5.85 2.53
CA THR A 65 2.85 -4.39 2.42
C THR A 65 1.52 -3.75 2.07
N ILE A 66 1.31 -2.50 2.49
CA ILE A 66 0.06 -1.75 2.33
C ILE A 66 0.29 -0.32 1.86
N GLU A 67 -0.66 0.20 1.07
CA GLU A 67 -0.75 1.61 0.68
C GLU A 67 -1.20 2.49 1.85
N THR A 68 -0.26 2.78 2.76
CA THR A 68 -0.39 3.81 3.79
C THR A 68 1.00 4.40 4.07
N GLU A 69 1.04 5.65 4.54
CA GLU A 69 2.26 6.34 4.93
C GLU A 69 2.85 5.73 6.21
N SER A 70 4.18 5.66 6.29
CA SER A 70 4.86 5.09 7.46
C SER A 70 4.97 6.10 8.60
N GLY A 71 5.25 5.61 9.81
CA GLY A 71 5.54 6.48 10.96
C GLY A 71 6.75 7.38 10.73
N GLU A 72 7.79 6.88 10.05
CA GLU A 72 8.98 7.64 9.68
C GLU A 72 8.65 8.80 8.74
N GLU A 73 7.77 8.55 7.77
CA GLU A 73 7.29 9.60 6.87
C GLU A 73 6.47 10.65 7.62
N CYS A 74 5.60 10.23 8.53
CA CYS A 74 4.83 11.14 9.37
C CYS A 74 5.70 11.99 10.29
N ASP A 75 6.75 11.41 10.89
CA ASP A 75 7.74 12.16 11.67
C ASP A 75 8.48 13.18 10.81
N LEU A 76 8.92 12.78 9.61
CA LEU A 76 9.55 13.70 8.65
C LEU A 76 8.59 14.84 8.30
N ALA A 77 7.34 14.53 7.98
CA ALA A 77 6.34 15.53 7.61
C ALA A 77 6.07 16.52 8.75
N ALA A 78 5.93 16.02 9.99
CA ALA A 78 5.72 16.85 11.18
C ALA A 78 6.88 17.83 11.42
N ARG A 79 8.14 17.38 11.26
CA ARG A 79 9.34 18.25 11.37
C ARG A 79 9.45 19.29 10.26
N HIS A 80 8.73 19.10 9.16
CA HIS A 80 8.71 20.00 8.00
C HIS A 80 7.29 20.46 7.66
N ALA A 81 6.48 20.80 8.68
CA ALA A 81 5.08 21.17 8.53
C ALA A 81 4.84 22.35 7.57
N ALA A 82 5.79 23.28 7.41
CA ALA A 82 5.68 24.36 6.43
C ALA A 82 5.66 23.86 4.98
N LYS A 83 6.26 22.70 4.71
CA LYS A 83 6.27 22.07 3.38
C LYS A 83 5.09 21.11 3.20
N TYR A 84 4.80 20.31 4.22
CA TYR A 84 3.89 19.17 4.09
C TYR A 84 2.50 19.41 4.69
N GLY A 85 2.30 20.47 5.47
CA GLY A 85 1.08 20.71 6.23
C GLY A 85 1.07 19.97 7.57
N ALA A 86 0.42 20.59 8.57
CA ALA A 86 0.29 20.01 9.91
C ALA A 86 -0.69 18.83 9.97
N ASP A 87 -1.51 18.65 8.95
CA ASP A 87 -2.52 17.60 8.81
C ASP A 87 -2.03 16.38 8.00
N TYR A 88 -0.71 16.29 7.74
CA TYR A 88 -0.14 15.27 6.87
C TYR A 88 -0.45 13.85 7.35
N CYS A 89 -0.37 13.60 8.65
CA CYS A 89 -0.72 12.30 9.24
C CYS A 89 -1.73 12.45 10.39
N PRO A 90 -2.50 11.39 10.69
CA PRO A 90 -3.35 11.36 11.88
C PRO A 90 -2.56 11.58 13.17
N SER A 91 -3.20 12.18 14.18
CA SER A 91 -2.60 12.35 15.51
C SER A 91 -2.39 11.01 16.23
N THR A 92 -1.26 10.91 16.95
CA THR A 92 -0.90 9.82 17.86
C THR A 92 -1.03 10.20 19.34
N ASP A 93 -1.62 11.36 19.67
CA ASP A 93 -1.64 11.92 21.03
C ASP A 93 -2.21 10.95 22.07
N ALA A 94 -3.30 10.25 21.75
CA ALA A 94 -3.88 9.26 22.66
C ALA A 94 -2.93 8.09 22.95
N ALA A 95 -2.10 7.72 21.98
CA ALA A 95 -1.11 6.66 22.13
C ALA A 95 0.14 7.14 22.85
N MET A 96 0.57 8.39 22.61
CA MET A 96 1.57 9.08 23.41
C MET A 96 1.15 9.13 24.89
N VAL A 97 -0.10 9.51 25.20
CA VAL A 97 -0.61 9.51 26.58
C VAL A 97 -0.57 8.12 27.21
N ALA A 98 -0.83 7.07 26.43
CA ALA A 98 -0.87 5.69 26.94
C ALA A 98 0.51 5.04 27.12
N THR A 99 1.49 5.43 26.29
CA THR A 99 2.81 4.78 26.20
C THR A 99 3.95 5.64 26.72
N GLY A 100 3.77 6.97 26.75
CA GLY A 100 4.82 7.96 26.99
C GLY A 100 5.81 8.12 25.83
N LEU A 101 5.48 7.62 24.63
CA LEU A 101 6.39 7.59 23.48
C LEU A 101 5.86 8.46 22.33
N ASP A 102 6.74 9.29 21.78
CA ASP A 102 6.52 9.93 20.48
C ASP A 102 6.74 8.93 19.34
N VAL A 103 6.46 9.35 18.11
CA VAL A 103 6.54 8.47 16.93
C VAL A 103 7.94 7.86 16.78
N PRO A 104 9.06 8.63 16.79
CA PRO A 104 10.40 8.05 16.69
C PRO A 104 10.74 7.07 17.83
N ALA A 105 10.43 7.41 19.08
CA ALA A 105 10.70 6.53 20.22
C ALA A 105 9.85 5.25 20.17
N ALA A 106 8.59 5.36 19.72
CA ALA A 106 7.71 4.21 19.54
C ALA A 106 8.21 3.29 18.42
N ILE A 107 8.67 3.82 17.28
CA ILE A 107 9.28 3.02 16.19
C ILE A 107 10.48 2.23 16.73
N ALA A 108 11.38 2.90 17.46
CA ALA A 108 12.54 2.25 18.04
C ALA A 108 12.16 1.12 19.03
N GLU A 109 11.16 1.35 19.88
CA GLU A 109 10.68 0.34 20.84
C GLU A 109 9.91 -0.80 20.15
N VAL A 110 9.18 -0.55 19.06
CA VAL A 110 8.58 -1.59 18.20
C VAL A 110 9.67 -2.50 17.64
N ASP A 111 10.70 -1.94 17.01
CA ASP A 111 11.77 -2.73 16.40
C ASP A 111 12.55 -3.55 17.43
N LYS A 112 12.84 -2.95 18.59
CA LYS A 112 13.46 -3.65 19.72
C LYS A 112 12.57 -4.78 20.23
N THR A 113 11.28 -4.54 20.37
CA THR A 113 10.30 -5.53 20.84
C THR A 113 10.20 -6.70 19.85
N LEU A 114 10.14 -6.42 18.55
CA LEU A 114 10.03 -7.45 17.51
C LEU A 114 11.31 -8.30 17.38
N LYS A 115 12.49 -7.71 17.59
CA LYS A 115 13.76 -8.47 17.64
C LYS A 115 13.81 -9.49 18.78
N ALA A 116 13.12 -9.21 19.88
CA ALA A 116 13.03 -10.09 21.04
C ALA A 116 11.66 -10.80 21.13
N TRP A 117 10.89 -10.86 20.04
CA TRP A 117 9.53 -11.39 20.07
C TRP A 117 9.53 -12.89 20.37
N PRO A 118 8.77 -13.36 21.38
CA PRO A 118 8.74 -14.76 21.75
C PRO A 118 7.97 -15.58 20.71
N VAL A 119 8.31 -16.87 20.61
CA VAL A 119 7.55 -17.84 19.79
C VAL A 119 6.08 -17.91 20.23
N GLN A 120 5.84 -17.80 21.54
CA GLN A 120 4.50 -17.75 22.13
C GLN A 120 4.35 -16.46 22.95
N ALA A 121 3.80 -15.42 22.33
CA ALA A 121 3.53 -14.16 23.01
C ALA A 121 2.32 -14.25 23.94
N THR A 122 2.46 -13.69 25.14
CA THR A 122 1.35 -13.56 26.09
C THR A 122 0.35 -12.49 25.62
N PRO A 123 -0.91 -12.53 26.08
CA PRO A 123 -1.87 -11.46 25.80
C PRO A 123 -1.36 -10.06 26.20
N ALA A 124 -0.63 -9.97 27.32
CA ALA A 124 -0.03 -8.72 27.78
C ALA A 124 1.02 -8.17 26.80
N GLN A 125 1.88 -9.05 26.26
CA GLN A 125 2.87 -8.65 25.26
C GLN A 125 2.20 -8.16 23.96
N ARG A 126 1.12 -8.81 23.52
CA ARG A 126 0.37 -8.40 22.33
C ARG A 126 -0.34 -7.06 22.52
N ARG A 127 -0.97 -6.82 23.67
CA ARG A 127 -1.57 -5.52 23.99
C ARG A 127 -0.53 -4.41 24.01
N ARG A 128 0.62 -4.65 24.66
CA ARG A 128 1.74 -3.70 24.65
C ARG A 128 2.21 -3.41 23.24
N LEU A 129 2.45 -4.44 22.42
CA LEU A 129 2.88 -4.24 21.03
C LEU A 129 1.82 -3.49 20.21
N GLY A 130 0.53 -3.77 20.41
CA GLY A 130 -0.56 -3.01 19.78
C GLY A 130 -0.55 -1.52 20.15
N ALA A 131 -0.32 -1.19 21.43
CA ALA A 131 -0.18 0.20 21.87
C ALA A 131 1.06 0.88 21.27
N LEU A 132 2.20 0.18 21.20
CA LEU A 132 3.42 0.67 20.58
C LEU A 132 3.22 0.97 19.09
N PHE A 133 2.55 0.09 18.34
CA PHE A 133 2.23 0.35 16.94
C PHE A 133 1.33 1.58 16.76
N LEU A 134 0.33 1.78 17.63
CA LEU A 134 -0.50 3.00 17.58
C LEU A 134 0.31 4.27 17.87
N ALA A 135 1.31 4.20 18.74
CA ALA A 135 2.22 5.31 19.04
C ALA A 135 3.21 5.56 17.87
N ALA A 136 3.65 4.50 17.18
CA ALA A 136 4.48 4.55 15.98
C ALA A 136 3.72 4.98 14.71
N ASN A 137 2.46 5.39 14.85
CA ASN A 137 1.53 5.69 13.75
C ASN A 137 1.31 4.53 12.76
N ASP A 138 1.30 3.29 13.24
CA ASP A 138 1.00 2.08 12.47
C ASP A 138 -0.29 1.40 12.98
N PRO A 139 -1.47 1.95 12.66
CA PRO A 139 -2.74 1.39 13.12
C PRO A 139 -3.05 0.00 12.53
N ALA A 140 -2.53 -0.32 11.34
CA ALA A 140 -2.80 -1.62 10.71
C ALA A 140 -2.08 -2.75 11.45
N SER A 141 -0.80 -2.57 11.81
CA SER A 141 -0.07 -3.56 12.61
C SER A 141 -0.59 -3.63 14.05
N ALA A 142 -1.05 -2.52 14.62
CA ALA A 142 -1.76 -2.55 15.90
C ALA A 142 -3.01 -3.46 15.84
N TYR A 143 -3.77 -3.35 14.73
CA TYR A 143 -4.94 -4.19 14.51
C TYR A 143 -4.59 -5.67 14.27
N VAL A 144 -3.43 -5.97 13.67
CA VAL A 144 -2.89 -7.34 13.60
C VAL A 144 -2.74 -7.95 14.99
N GLN A 145 -2.19 -7.20 15.95
CA GLN A 145 -2.03 -7.66 17.33
C GLN A 145 -3.38 -7.84 18.03
N TRP A 146 -4.32 -6.91 17.81
CA TRP A 146 -5.68 -7.01 18.32
C TRP A 146 -6.41 -8.26 17.84
N LEU A 147 -6.30 -8.58 16.55
CA LEU A 147 -6.93 -9.76 15.95
C LEU A 147 -6.36 -11.07 16.49
N GLN A 148 -5.06 -11.11 16.83
CA GLN A 148 -4.39 -12.28 17.41
C GLN A 148 -4.63 -12.47 18.90
N LEU A 149 -5.29 -11.53 19.59
CA LEU A 149 -5.76 -11.73 20.96
C LEU A 149 -6.99 -12.64 20.99
N PRO A 150 -7.07 -13.58 21.94
CA PRO A 150 -8.33 -14.23 22.30
C PRO A 150 -9.40 -13.16 22.60
N GLU A 151 -10.66 -13.45 22.29
CA GLU A 151 -11.75 -12.47 22.43
C GLU A 151 -11.87 -11.92 23.86
N ALA A 152 -11.70 -12.76 24.89
CA ALA A 152 -11.71 -12.33 26.28
C ALA A 152 -10.51 -11.42 26.67
N GLU A 153 -9.44 -11.43 25.89
CA GLU A 153 -8.23 -10.63 26.12
C GLU A 153 -8.19 -9.34 25.27
N ARG A 154 -9.18 -9.13 24.41
CA ARG A 154 -9.42 -7.89 23.66
C ARG A 154 -10.01 -6.81 24.56
N ARG A 155 -9.19 -6.34 25.48
CA ARG A 155 -9.54 -5.36 26.52
C ARG A 155 -8.36 -4.43 26.82
N ALA A 156 -8.62 -3.41 27.63
CA ALA A 156 -7.57 -2.51 28.08
C ALA A 156 -6.57 -3.20 29.03
N GLY A 157 -5.33 -2.73 29.02
CA GLY A 157 -4.21 -3.22 29.83
C GLY A 157 -2.87 -3.12 29.10
N ASP A 158 -1.76 -3.17 29.83
CA ASP A 158 -0.40 -3.25 29.25
C ASP A 158 -0.09 -2.11 28.26
N SER A 159 -0.38 -0.87 28.66
CA SER A 159 -0.30 0.36 27.84
C SER A 159 -1.34 0.50 26.73
N LEU A 160 -2.20 -0.49 26.50
CA LEU A 160 -3.40 -0.33 25.67
C LEU A 160 -4.56 0.19 26.52
N ASN A 161 -4.74 1.51 26.58
CA ASN A 161 -5.83 2.12 27.37
C ASN A 161 -7.19 2.03 26.64
N ALA A 162 -8.27 2.48 27.30
CA ALA A 162 -9.63 2.45 26.74
C ALA A 162 -9.74 3.18 25.38
N ALA A 163 -9.13 4.37 25.25
CA ALA A 163 -9.18 5.13 24.00
C ALA A 163 -8.50 4.40 22.83
N LEU A 164 -7.40 3.67 23.10
CA LEU A 164 -6.73 2.86 22.09
C LEU A 164 -7.54 1.59 21.74
N VAL A 165 -8.23 1.00 22.72
CA VAL A 165 -9.18 -0.11 22.46
C VAL A 165 -10.32 0.36 21.57
N ASP A 166 -10.93 1.52 21.85
CA ASP A 166 -11.99 2.09 21.03
C ASP A 166 -11.50 2.36 19.60
N LYS A 167 -10.28 2.91 19.44
CA LYS A 167 -9.64 3.09 18.14
C LYS A 167 -9.50 1.77 17.37
N LEU A 168 -9.10 0.67 18.02
CA LEU A 168 -9.00 -0.65 17.40
C LEU A 168 -10.36 -1.26 17.04
N ALA A 169 -11.38 -1.05 17.88
CA ALA A 169 -12.74 -1.46 17.59
C ALA A 169 -13.31 -0.71 16.37
N ASP A 170 -13.02 0.58 16.24
CA ASP A 170 -13.43 1.39 15.10
C ASP A 170 -12.68 1.03 13.82
N ILE A 171 -11.38 0.74 13.90
CA ILE A 171 -10.60 0.21 12.79
C ILE A 171 -11.27 -1.04 12.21
N GLY A 172 -11.73 -1.96 13.07
CA GLY A 172 -12.39 -3.19 12.63
C GLY A 172 -13.69 -3.00 11.85
N LYS A 173 -14.36 -1.84 12.02
CA LYS A 173 -15.61 -1.49 11.32
C LYS A 173 -15.37 -0.74 10.00
N ARG A 174 -14.14 -0.27 9.75
CA ARG A 174 -13.83 0.53 8.56
C ARG A 174 -13.65 -0.36 7.34
N ASN A 175 -14.33 -0.01 6.25
CA ASN A 175 -14.09 -0.59 4.94
C ASN A 175 -12.79 -0.02 4.36
N ASN A 176 -11.69 -0.70 4.65
CA ASN A 176 -10.34 -0.31 4.26
C ASN A 176 -9.51 -1.58 4.05
N GLU A 177 -8.73 -1.62 2.97
CA GLU A 177 -8.00 -2.81 2.50
C GLU A 177 -6.89 -3.18 3.47
N SER A 178 -6.22 -2.20 4.06
CA SER A 178 -5.18 -2.40 5.06
C SER A 178 -5.71 -3.14 6.29
N TYR A 179 -7.00 -2.97 6.62
CA TYR A 179 -7.63 -3.63 7.75
C TYR A 179 -8.36 -4.92 7.36
N GLN A 180 -9.24 -4.86 6.35
CA GLN A 180 -10.12 -5.95 5.96
C GLN A 180 -9.41 -7.03 5.13
N LEU A 181 -8.29 -6.70 4.47
CA LEU A 181 -7.43 -7.69 3.80
C LEU A 181 -6.11 -7.88 4.54
N ALA A 182 -5.27 -6.86 4.59
CA ALA A 182 -3.86 -7.02 4.98
C ALA A 182 -3.71 -7.45 6.45
N ALA A 183 -4.31 -6.71 7.39
CA ALA A 183 -4.21 -7.02 8.81
C ALA A 183 -4.88 -8.36 9.18
N ARG A 184 -6.05 -8.66 8.59
CA ARG A 184 -6.72 -9.96 8.78
C ARG A 184 -5.88 -11.12 8.26
N LEU A 185 -5.27 -10.97 7.08
CA LEU A 185 -4.39 -11.99 6.51
C LEU A 185 -3.11 -12.16 7.36
N ALA A 186 -2.47 -11.07 7.77
CA ALA A 186 -1.31 -11.10 8.64
C ALA A 186 -1.62 -11.82 9.96
N ALA A 187 -2.75 -11.50 10.60
CA ALA A 187 -3.20 -12.17 11.82
C ALA A 187 -3.47 -13.67 11.60
N ARG A 188 -4.14 -14.04 10.50
CA ARG A 188 -4.40 -15.44 10.11
C ARG A 188 -3.11 -16.25 9.92
N LEU A 189 -2.06 -15.61 9.41
CA LEU A 189 -0.76 -16.22 9.16
C LEU A 189 0.20 -16.15 10.36
N GLY A 190 -0.21 -15.50 11.45
CA GLY A 190 0.66 -15.29 12.62
C GLY A 190 1.81 -14.31 12.36
N LEU A 191 1.70 -13.44 11.35
CA LEU A 191 2.64 -12.35 11.13
C LEU A 191 2.40 -11.26 12.18
N GLN A 192 3.45 -10.56 12.60
CA GLN A 192 3.34 -9.57 13.70
C GLN A 192 3.03 -8.15 13.23
N ARG A 193 3.22 -7.87 11.94
CA ARG A 193 2.98 -6.55 11.35
C ARG A 193 2.65 -6.65 9.87
N VAL A 194 2.10 -5.56 9.36
CA VAL A 194 2.13 -5.23 7.93
C VAL A 194 3.12 -4.07 7.74
N HIS A 195 3.50 -3.79 6.51
CA HIS A 195 4.51 -2.77 6.19
C HIS A 195 3.90 -1.64 5.36
N ALA A 196 3.88 -0.43 5.92
CA ALA A 196 3.50 0.78 5.21
C ALA A 196 4.52 1.08 4.10
N ILE A 197 4.05 1.26 2.86
CA ILE A 197 4.93 1.54 1.71
C ILE A 197 4.56 2.80 0.95
N ASP A 198 3.47 3.48 1.30
CA ASP A 198 3.09 4.71 0.61
C ASP A 198 4.11 5.82 0.86
N ASN A 199 4.17 6.80 -0.05
CA ASN A 199 5.00 7.97 0.14
C ASN A 199 4.51 9.19 -0.62
N HIS A 200 3.97 10.16 0.12
CA HIS A 200 3.42 11.38 -0.45
C HIS A 200 4.38 12.58 -0.44
N THR A 201 5.63 12.40 0.03
CA THR A 201 6.58 13.51 0.19
C THR A 201 7.15 14.05 -1.13
N GLY A 202 6.71 13.51 -2.28
CA GLY A 202 7.21 13.79 -3.61
C GLY A 202 6.15 14.15 -4.64
N ASP A 203 4.88 13.85 -4.35
CA ASP A 203 3.72 14.24 -5.17
C ASP A 203 2.82 15.27 -4.46
N ARG A 204 2.97 15.44 -3.13
CA ARG A 204 2.35 16.57 -2.42
C ARG A 204 3.04 17.87 -2.80
N ILE A 205 2.36 18.65 -3.63
CA ILE A 205 2.82 19.96 -4.09
C ILE A 205 2.19 21.09 -3.28
N ASP A 206 3.00 22.11 -2.99
CA ASP A 206 2.52 23.38 -2.44
C ASP A 206 2.15 24.32 -3.59
N VAL A 207 0.85 24.47 -3.83
CA VAL A 207 0.31 25.35 -4.87
C VAL A 207 -0.64 26.37 -4.24
N PRO A 208 -0.63 27.64 -4.70
CA PRO A 208 -1.51 28.67 -4.13
C PRO A 208 -3.01 28.35 -4.24
N ASP A 209 -3.40 27.62 -5.28
CA ASP A 209 -4.79 27.17 -5.50
C ASP A 209 -4.80 25.72 -6.00
N ILE A 210 -5.01 24.79 -5.05
CA ILE A 210 -5.12 23.35 -5.33
C ILE A 210 -6.30 23.02 -6.25
N LYS A 211 -7.41 23.80 -6.21
CA LYS A 211 -8.55 23.57 -7.09
C LYS A 211 -8.22 23.96 -8.52
N ALA A 212 -7.49 25.06 -8.72
CA ALA A 212 -6.99 25.43 -10.04
C ALA A 212 -5.97 24.41 -10.56
N PHE A 213 -5.15 23.83 -9.68
CA PHE A 213 -4.23 22.75 -10.03
C PHE A 213 -4.97 21.48 -10.50
N LEU A 214 -5.95 21.00 -9.73
CA LEU A 214 -6.66 19.74 -10.01
C LEU A 214 -7.67 19.84 -11.15
N ARG A 215 -8.32 20.99 -11.36
CA ARG A 215 -9.35 21.16 -12.39
C ARG A 215 -8.96 20.64 -13.79
N PRO A 216 -7.80 20.98 -14.38
CA PRO A 216 -7.41 20.45 -15.68
C PRO A 216 -7.09 18.94 -15.65
N VAL A 217 -6.64 18.41 -14.50
CA VAL A 217 -6.39 16.97 -14.31
C VAL A 217 -7.71 16.20 -14.31
N GLU A 218 -8.67 16.64 -13.50
CA GLU A 218 -10.02 16.06 -13.41
C GLU A 218 -10.75 16.13 -14.76
N ALA A 219 -10.64 17.27 -15.46
CA ALA A 219 -11.19 17.42 -16.80
C ALA A 219 -10.57 16.43 -17.80
N ALA A 220 -9.26 16.15 -17.67
CA ALA A 220 -8.59 15.17 -18.51
C ALA A 220 -9.11 13.75 -18.24
N TRP A 221 -9.25 13.35 -16.97
CA TRP A 221 -9.82 12.03 -16.62
C TRP A 221 -11.29 11.89 -17.04
N ALA A 222 -12.06 12.97 -16.98
CA ALA A 222 -13.47 12.98 -17.36
C ALA A 222 -13.70 12.68 -18.85
N VAL A 223 -12.71 12.90 -19.72
CA VAL A 223 -12.80 12.51 -21.14
C VAL A 223 -13.14 11.03 -21.27
N GLY A 224 -12.52 10.19 -20.40
CA GLY A 224 -12.76 8.76 -20.32
C GLY A 224 -12.58 8.02 -21.66
N GLY A 225 -12.95 6.75 -21.68
CA GLY A 225 -12.99 5.92 -22.87
C GLY A 225 -14.06 4.84 -22.75
N ALA A 226 -14.54 4.31 -23.86
CA ALA A 226 -15.55 3.25 -23.86
C ALA A 226 -15.07 2.03 -23.03
N ALA A 227 -13.82 1.61 -23.22
CA ALA A 227 -13.21 0.51 -22.47
C ALA A 227 -13.11 0.78 -20.96
N LEU A 228 -12.80 2.02 -20.55
CA LEU A 228 -12.78 2.39 -19.12
C LEU A 228 -14.18 2.31 -18.51
N LYS A 229 -15.19 2.83 -19.22
CA LYS A 229 -16.60 2.78 -18.77
C LYS A 229 -17.11 1.35 -18.66
N GLU A 230 -16.78 0.50 -19.63
CA GLU A 230 -17.11 -0.92 -19.61
C GLU A 230 -16.49 -1.62 -18.40
N ARG A 231 -15.19 -1.40 -18.16
CA ARG A 231 -14.49 -1.91 -16.97
C ARG A 231 -15.15 -1.44 -15.66
N GLN A 232 -15.44 -0.14 -15.54
CA GLN A 232 -16.10 0.42 -14.36
C GLN A 232 -17.49 -0.20 -14.12
N GLN A 233 -18.24 -0.46 -15.19
CA GLN A 233 -19.54 -1.13 -15.10
C GLN A 233 -19.40 -2.60 -14.67
N GLN A 234 -18.37 -3.30 -15.18
CA GLN A 234 -18.07 -4.67 -14.77
C GLN A 234 -17.64 -4.71 -13.29
N GLU A 235 -16.75 -3.82 -12.86
CA GLU A 235 -16.32 -3.66 -11.46
C GLU A 235 -17.53 -3.42 -10.54
N LYS A 236 -18.41 -2.48 -10.92
CA LYS A 236 -19.64 -2.19 -10.17
C LYS A 236 -20.58 -3.40 -10.07
N THR A 237 -20.66 -4.22 -11.12
CA THR A 237 -21.50 -5.41 -11.11
C THR A 237 -20.92 -6.47 -10.17
N LEU A 238 -19.61 -6.68 -10.22
CA LEU A 238 -18.92 -7.66 -9.40
C LEU A 238 -18.80 -7.24 -7.93
N SER A 239 -18.79 -5.93 -7.63
CA SER A 239 -18.74 -5.43 -6.24
C SER A 239 -20.03 -5.65 -5.44
N GLN A 240 -21.11 -6.07 -6.11
CA GLN A 240 -22.39 -6.44 -5.49
C GLN A 240 -22.49 -7.94 -5.20
N ALA A 241 -21.51 -8.73 -5.64
CA ALA A 241 -21.54 -10.17 -5.45
C ALA A 241 -21.27 -10.55 -3.98
N PRO A 242 -21.85 -11.66 -3.49
CA PRO A 242 -21.58 -12.16 -2.13
C PRO A 242 -20.15 -12.70 -1.96
N ASP A 243 -19.45 -13.00 -3.06
CA ASP A 243 -18.03 -13.35 -3.10
C ASP A 243 -17.30 -12.38 -4.03
N LEU A 244 -16.26 -11.72 -3.53
CA LEU A 244 -15.47 -10.75 -4.29
C LEU A 244 -14.26 -11.36 -5.00
N LEU A 245 -14.02 -12.67 -4.89
CA LEU A 245 -12.92 -13.30 -5.63
C LEU A 245 -13.00 -13.04 -7.15
N PRO A 246 -14.17 -13.11 -7.83
CA PRO A 246 -14.29 -12.74 -9.24
C PRO A 246 -13.96 -11.26 -9.53
N LEU A 247 -14.31 -10.35 -8.62
CA LEU A 247 -13.93 -8.93 -8.72
C LEU A 247 -12.40 -8.80 -8.71
N TYR A 248 -11.74 -9.41 -7.71
CA TYR A 248 -10.30 -9.32 -7.55
C TYR A 248 -9.53 -9.97 -8.70
N ARG A 249 -10.04 -11.05 -9.31
CA ARG A 249 -9.49 -11.57 -10.58
C ARG A 249 -9.58 -10.53 -11.69
N THR A 250 -10.78 -10.01 -11.92
CA THR A 250 -11.08 -9.06 -13.01
C THR A 250 -10.26 -7.77 -12.93
N ILE A 251 -10.13 -7.17 -11.75
CA ILE A 251 -9.39 -5.90 -11.61
C ILE A 251 -7.88 -6.09 -11.79
N ASN A 252 -7.37 -7.33 -11.64
CA ASN A 252 -5.96 -7.68 -11.79
C ASN A 252 -5.62 -8.31 -13.17
N GLU A 253 -6.58 -8.42 -14.08
CA GLU A 253 -6.33 -8.90 -15.44
C GLU A 253 -5.45 -7.91 -16.23
N PRO A 254 -4.43 -8.38 -16.98
CA PRO A 254 -3.48 -7.52 -17.68
C PRO A 254 -4.11 -6.49 -18.63
N ASP A 255 -5.11 -6.88 -19.42
CA ASP A 255 -5.77 -5.97 -20.37
C ASP A 255 -6.56 -4.87 -19.66
N GLY A 256 -7.25 -5.22 -18.57
CA GLY A 256 -7.98 -4.26 -17.75
C GLY A 256 -7.04 -3.28 -17.03
N LEU A 257 -5.88 -3.76 -16.58
CA LEU A 257 -4.82 -2.94 -16.00
C LEU A 257 -4.20 -1.99 -17.02
N ARG A 258 -4.01 -2.42 -18.28
CA ARG A 258 -3.56 -1.54 -19.37
C ARG A 258 -4.54 -0.39 -19.59
N VAL A 259 -5.84 -0.69 -19.69
CA VAL A 259 -6.89 0.35 -19.84
C VAL A 259 -6.85 1.33 -18.66
N LEU A 260 -6.69 0.85 -17.43
CA LEU A 260 -6.62 1.70 -16.24
C LEU A 260 -5.38 2.61 -16.24
N ALA A 261 -4.20 2.07 -16.60
CA ALA A 261 -2.96 2.84 -16.69
C ALA A 261 -3.05 3.93 -17.76
N GLU A 262 -3.54 3.58 -18.95
CA GLU A 262 -3.72 4.53 -20.04
C GLU A 262 -4.70 5.64 -19.65
N ALA A 263 -5.84 5.28 -19.04
CA ALA A 263 -6.83 6.25 -18.57
C ALA A 263 -6.29 7.20 -17.51
N ASN A 264 -5.39 6.73 -16.64
CA ASN A 264 -4.83 7.52 -15.56
C ASN A 264 -3.84 8.59 -16.07
N VAL A 265 -3.01 8.26 -17.06
CA VAL A 265 -1.88 9.12 -17.47
C VAL A 265 -2.07 9.77 -18.84
N VAL A 266 -2.55 9.04 -19.85
CA VAL A 266 -2.55 9.52 -21.24
C VAL A 266 -3.42 10.77 -21.43
N PRO A 267 -4.66 10.86 -20.88
CA PRO A 267 -5.44 12.08 -20.99
C PRO A 267 -4.75 13.28 -20.35
N ALA A 268 -4.15 13.10 -19.16
CA ALA A 268 -3.41 14.17 -18.47
C ALA A 268 -2.22 14.64 -19.31
N MET A 269 -1.44 13.73 -19.88
CA MET A 269 -0.30 14.09 -20.74
C MET A 269 -0.69 14.81 -22.04
N ARG A 270 -1.90 14.56 -22.55
CA ARG A 270 -2.45 15.23 -23.75
C ARG A 270 -3.19 16.54 -23.42
N ALA A 271 -3.55 16.77 -22.16
CA ALA A 271 -4.32 17.94 -21.76
C ALA A 271 -3.50 19.22 -21.94
N LYS A 272 -4.14 20.23 -22.53
CA LYS A 272 -3.56 21.57 -22.67
C LYS A 272 -3.79 22.34 -21.38
N SER A 273 -2.70 22.76 -20.74
CA SER A 273 -2.69 23.61 -19.56
C SER A 273 -1.57 24.64 -19.73
N ALA A 274 -1.87 25.94 -19.59
CA ALA A 274 -0.85 26.98 -19.71
C ALA A 274 0.25 26.82 -18.65
N GLN A 275 -0.10 26.24 -17.51
CA GLN A 275 0.79 26.01 -16.37
C GLN A 275 1.45 24.62 -16.39
N GLY A 276 1.00 23.70 -17.24
CA GLY A 276 1.50 22.31 -17.26
C GLY A 276 1.04 21.44 -16.09
N TYR A 277 -0.02 21.83 -15.37
CA TYR A 277 -0.51 21.11 -14.18
C TYR A 277 -0.76 19.60 -14.39
N PRO A 278 -1.36 19.13 -15.50
CA PRO A 278 -1.52 17.71 -15.74
C PRO A 278 -0.19 16.93 -15.80
N GLN A 279 0.83 17.49 -16.44
CA GLN A 279 2.16 16.88 -16.52
C GLN A 279 2.86 16.90 -15.15
N MET A 280 2.68 17.97 -14.36
CA MET A 280 3.17 18.03 -12.98
C MET A 280 2.51 16.96 -12.10
N TRP A 281 1.20 16.75 -12.24
CA TRP A 281 0.50 15.68 -11.53
C TRP A 281 1.04 14.30 -11.91
N VAL A 282 1.24 14.02 -13.20
CA VAL A 282 1.81 12.74 -13.67
C VAL A 282 3.22 12.54 -13.12
N ALA A 283 4.06 13.56 -13.11
CA ALA A 283 5.40 13.48 -12.53
C ALA A 283 5.35 13.14 -11.03
N GLY A 284 4.42 13.75 -10.27
CA GLY A 284 4.17 13.39 -8.88
C GLY A 284 3.73 11.93 -8.73
N TRP A 285 2.75 11.49 -9.53
CA TRP A 285 2.27 10.10 -9.56
C TRP A 285 3.42 9.10 -9.76
N GLU A 286 4.32 9.38 -10.70
CA GLU A 286 5.50 8.53 -10.94
C GLU A 286 6.48 8.54 -9.76
N ILE A 287 6.74 9.70 -9.16
CA ILE A 287 7.60 9.83 -7.97
C ILE A 287 7.04 9.00 -6.80
N ARG A 288 5.73 9.09 -6.53
CA ARG A 288 5.06 8.30 -5.48
C ARG A 288 5.25 6.81 -5.73
N ASN A 289 4.93 6.33 -6.94
CA ASN A 289 5.09 4.91 -7.29
C ASN A 289 6.55 4.43 -7.18
N LEU A 290 7.53 5.25 -7.59
CA LEU A 290 8.96 4.88 -7.50
C LEU A 290 9.39 4.72 -6.05
N ARG A 291 8.94 5.62 -5.17
CA ARG A 291 9.23 5.53 -3.73
C ARG A 291 8.54 4.36 -3.08
N MET A 292 7.28 4.08 -3.45
CA MET A 292 6.58 2.87 -3.00
C MET A 292 7.31 1.59 -3.40
N VAL A 293 7.83 1.51 -4.64
CA VAL A 293 8.63 0.36 -5.10
C VAL A 293 9.93 0.23 -4.30
N ALA A 294 10.61 1.34 -3.99
CA ALA A 294 11.79 1.34 -3.14
C ALA A 294 11.46 0.86 -1.71
N ASN A 295 10.36 1.35 -1.13
CA ASN A 295 9.88 0.95 0.18
C ASN A 295 9.52 -0.55 0.22
N ILE A 296 8.87 -1.08 -0.84
CA ILE A 296 8.62 -2.52 -0.98
C ILE A 296 9.94 -3.29 -0.97
N ARG A 297 10.94 -2.88 -1.76
CA ARG A 297 12.26 -3.54 -1.79
C ARG A 297 12.96 -3.54 -0.43
N GLU A 298 12.84 -2.46 0.33
CA GLU A 298 13.41 -2.36 1.68
C GLU A 298 12.90 -3.48 2.60
N THR A 299 11.62 -3.85 2.51
CA THR A 299 11.01 -4.84 3.43
C THR A 299 11.65 -6.23 3.37
N PHE A 300 12.27 -6.60 2.25
CA PHE A 300 12.81 -7.94 2.02
C PHE A 300 14.29 -7.97 1.62
N ARG A 301 14.99 -6.83 1.60
CA ARG A 301 16.42 -6.77 1.21
C ARG A 301 17.33 -7.68 2.06
N GLU A 302 16.96 -7.90 3.31
CA GLU A 302 17.68 -8.75 4.29
C GLU A 302 17.14 -10.19 4.33
N ARG A 303 16.21 -10.57 3.43
CA ARG A 303 15.55 -11.88 3.40
C ARG A 303 15.53 -12.47 1.98
N PRO A 304 16.67 -13.01 1.49
CA PRO A 304 16.70 -13.70 0.21
C PRO A 304 15.62 -14.80 0.14
N GLY A 305 14.90 -14.89 -0.98
CA GLY A 305 13.82 -15.86 -1.16
C GLY A 305 12.48 -15.52 -0.51
N ALA A 306 12.33 -14.35 0.13
CA ALA A 306 11.07 -13.96 0.78
C ALA A 306 9.89 -13.91 -0.19
N ARG A 307 8.72 -14.29 0.31
CA ARG A 307 7.43 -14.18 -0.37
C ARG A 307 6.74 -12.90 0.10
N VAL A 308 6.61 -11.93 -0.79
CA VAL A 308 6.04 -10.61 -0.49
C VAL A 308 4.69 -10.49 -1.17
N LEU A 309 3.67 -10.12 -0.41
CA LEU A 309 2.38 -9.69 -0.93
C LEU A 309 2.28 -8.18 -0.75
N THR A 310 2.17 -7.43 -1.85
CA THR A 310 1.88 -5.99 -1.79
C THR A 310 0.42 -5.74 -2.15
N ILE A 311 -0.30 -5.08 -1.25
CA ILE A 311 -1.71 -4.72 -1.39
C ILE A 311 -1.78 -3.22 -1.65
N VAL A 312 -2.23 -2.85 -2.85
CA VAL A 312 -2.22 -1.46 -3.35
C VAL A 312 -3.41 -1.24 -4.27
N GLY A 313 -3.88 0.00 -4.40
CA GLY A 313 -4.91 0.36 -5.37
C GLY A 313 -4.55 -0.12 -6.78
N ALA A 314 -5.54 -0.64 -7.52
CA ALA A 314 -5.31 -1.28 -8.82
C ALA A 314 -4.63 -0.36 -9.85
N SER A 315 -4.73 0.96 -9.69
CA SER A 315 -4.03 1.93 -10.53
C SER A 315 -2.52 1.91 -10.36
N HIS A 316 -1.96 1.49 -9.21
CA HIS A 316 -0.51 1.42 -8.98
C HIS A 316 0.12 0.17 -9.57
N LYS A 317 -0.64 -0.92 -9.65
CA LYS A 317 -0.14 -2.26 -10.00
C LYS A 317 0.73 -2.31 -11.27
N PRO A 318 0.37 -1.66 -12.39
CA PRO A 318 1.19 -1.70 -13.61
C PRO A 318 2.62 -1.16 -13.42
N TRP A 319 2.76 -0.08 -12.65
CA TRP A 319 4.06 0.50 -12.32
C TRP A 319 4.85 -0.42 -11.39
N PHE A 320 4.16 -1.02 -10.41
CA PHE A 320 4.79 -1.94 -9.45
C PHE A 320 5.29 -3.21 -10.15
N ASP A 321 4.44 -3.89 -10.93
CA ASP A 321 4.82 -5.08 -11.69
C ASP A 321 6.02 -4.79 -12.60
N SER A 322 6.02 -3.64 -13.28
CA SER A 322 7.10 -3.23 -14.18
C SER A 322 8.41 -2.92 -13.46
N TRP A 323 8.40 -2.05 -12.46
CA TRP A 323 9.62 -1.58 -11.80
C TRP A 323 10.19 -2.58 -10.81
N LEU A 324 9.35 -3.32 -10.07
CA LEU A 324 9.83 -4.43 -9.23
C LEU A 324 10.43 -5.54 -10.08
N GLY A 325 9.86 -5.81 -11.26
CA GLY A 325 10.37 -6.80 -12.22
C GLY A 325 11.72 -6.43 -12.84
N GLN A 326 12.18 -5.19 -12.69
CA GLN A 326 13.51 -4.74 -13.12
C GLN A 326 14.58 -4.88 -12.02
N LEU A 327 14.17 -5.22 -10.79
CA LEU A 327 15.08 -5.35 -9.66
C LEU A 327 15.77 -6.72 -9.63
N GLN A 328 17.04 -6.74 -9.25
CA GLN A 328 17.82 -7.97 -9.17
C GLN A 328 17.31 -8.89 -8.05
N GLY A 329 17.21 -10.18 -8.38
CA GLY A 329 16.78 -11.24 -7.48
C GLY A 329 15.28 -11.22 -7.17
N VAL A 330 14.45 -10.58 -8.01
CA VAL A 330 12.99 -10.49 -7.83
C VAL A 330 12.26 -11.21 -8.96
N ASP A 331 11.29 -12.03 -8.60
CA ASP A 331 10.31 -12.61 -9.52
C ASP A 331 8.92 -12.03 -9.23
N ILE A 332 8.27 -11.51 -10.27
CA ILE A 332 6.87 -11.07 -10.16
C ILE A 332 5.96 -12.27 -10.31
N VAL A 333 5.13 -12.51 -9.29
CA VAL A 333 4.16 -13.59 -9.27
C VAL A 333 2.84 -13.10 -9.86
N ALA A 334 2.34 -13.81 -10.87
CA ALA A 334 1.07 -13.48 -11.50
C ALA A 334 -0.12 -13.70 -10.54
N VAL A 335 -0.90 -12.64 -10.29
CA VAL A 335 -2.13 -12.69 -9.48
C VAL A 335 -3.13 -13.72 -10.00
N ALA A 336 -3.28 -13.80 -11.32
CA ALA A 336 -4.15 -14.78 -11.97
C ALA A 336 -3.79 -16.23 -11.60
N GLY A 337 -2.51 -16.53 -11.30
CA GLY A 337 -2.05 -17.83 -10.84
C GLY A 337 -2.41 -18.13 -9.38
N VAL A 338 -2.37 -17.11 -8.52
CA VAL A 338 -2.63 -17.24 -7.08
C VAL A 338 -4.13 -17.25 -6.78
N LEU A 339 -4.91 -16.42 -7.49
CA LEU A 339 -6.34 -16.30 -7.27
C LEU A 339 -7.18 -17.36 -7.99
N LYS A 340 -6.59 -18.38 -8.64
CA LYS A 340 -7.31 -19.43 -9.41
C LYS A 340 -8.37 -20.18 -8.63
#